data_AF-A0A832RY02-F1
#
_entry.id   AF-A0A832RY02-F1
#
_cell.length_a   1.000
_cell.length_b   1.000
_cell.length_c   1.000
_cell.angle_alpha   90.00
_cell.angle_beta   90.00
_cell.angle_gamma   90.00
#
_symmetry.space_group_name_H-M   'P 1'
#
loop_
_entity.id
_entity.type
_entity.pdbx_description
1 polymer ?
#
loop_
_entity_poly.entity_id
_entity_poly.type
_entity_poly.pdbx_seq_one_letter_code
_entity_poly.pdbx_strand_id
1 'polypeptide(L)'
;MIVPDEPKYVGVCSEKPNRTSRVYFLTRYLLEEKGTELTLYELETRGEGIMRDVVDVKVLAEPQEIVRYDKEVDIHNRAELVEIAHMLCGDGVNTVVFKGMDGHITFVHEPDIDQILNIEVYDVVPPHPSMLVYWLSKLKEAGAFNDVMVRFIPRLVNLKQLESPHTVFPCSASGLSPPFLDRDRLKAPVKLIGCDTGREVMRAMYPHIPHTVESFCPFSTELYAPSGPFIARCCRRERCGPARIGGHVGYIVHWGVHQCELIEAVHTLVKEV
;
A
#
# COMPACT_ATOMS: atom_id res chain seq x y z
N MET A 1 -3.30 -19.80 0.00
CA MET A 1 -3.05 -18.85 -1.09
C MET A 1 -1.79 -19.18 -1.89
N ILE A 2 -1.91 -19.24 -3.21
CA ILE A 2 -0.80 -19.30 -4.16
C ILE A 2 -0.97 -18.18 -5.18
N VAL A 3 0.07 -17.35 -5.32
CA VAL A 3 0.22 -16.33 -6.37
C VAL A 3 1.61 -16.51 -6.97
N PRO A 4 1.75 -16.89 -8.24
CA PRO A 4 3.06 -17.01 -8.88
C PRO A 4 3.85 -15.70 -8.80
N ASP A 5 5.11 -15.75 -8.36
CA ASP A 5 5.95 -14.54 -8.27
C ASP A 5 6.22 -13.91 -9.64
N GLU A 6 6.33 -14.75 -10.68
CA GLU A 6 6.46 -14.32 -12.06
C GLU A 6 5.49 -15.09 -12.96
N PRO A 7 4.90 -14.43 -13.98
CA PRO A 7 4.03 -15.10 -14.95
C PRO A 7 4.73 -16.24 -15.70
N LYS A 8 6.06 -16.19 -15.82
CA LYS A 8 6.88 -17.22 -16.47
C LYS A 8 6.89 -18.56 -15.73
N TYR A 9 6.45 -18.58 -14.46
CA TYR A 9 6.26 -19.81 -13.71
C TYR A 9 4.98 -20.55 -14.13
N VAL A 10 4.09 -19.91 -14.90
CA VAL A 10 2.84 -20.48 -15.38
C VAL A 10 2.98 -20.86 -16.85
N GLY A 11 2.96 -22.17 -17.12
CA GLY A 11 2.82 -22.70 -18.47
C GLY A 11 1.34 -22.80 -18.86
N VAL A 12 1.03 -22.62 -20.13
CA VAL A 12 -0.32 -22.88 -20.68
C VAL A 12 -0.21 -23.94 -21.77
N CYS A 13 -1.04 -24.98 -21.69
CA CYS A 13 -1.15 -26.00 -22.74
C CYS A 13 -2.60 -26.22 -23.16
N SER A 14 -2.81 -26.47 -24.45
CA SER A 14 -4.06 -26.96 -25.00
C SER A 14 -3.85 -28.37 -25.55
N GLU A 15 -4.84 -29.26 -25.35
CA GLU A 15 -5.12 -30.66 -25.80
C GLU A 15 -4.06 -31.56 -26.48
N LYS A 16 -2.83 -31.12 -26.77
CA LYS A 16 -1.76 -31.95 -27.32
C LYS A 16 -1.14 -32.78 -26.19
N PRO A 17 -1.24 -34.12 -26.24
CA PRO A 17 -0.84 -35.01 -25.15
C PRO A 17 0.67 -35.06 -24.85
N ASN A 18 1.49 -34.25 -25.53
CA ASN A 18 2.94 -34.31 -25.45
C ASN A 18 3.60 -33.10 -24.74
N ARG A 19 2.80 -32.25 -24.07
CA ARG A 19 3.32 -31.11 -23.27
C ARG A 19 3.29 -31.33 -21.76
N THR A 20 2.72 -32.44 -21.28
CA THR A 20 2.76 -32.79 -19.86
C THR A 20 4.01 -33.57 -19.47
N SER A 21 4.75 -34.13 -20.43
CA SER A 21 6.01 -34.85 -20.14
C SER A 21 7.18 -33.90 -19.95
N ARG A 22 7.20 -32.75 -20.64
CA ARG A 22 8.27 -31.76 -20.56
C ARG A 22 7.73 -30.33 -20.58
N VAL A 23 8.26 -29.48 -19.71
CA VAL A 23 7.91 -28.07 -19.59
C VAL A 23 9.15 -27.18 -19.63
N TYR A 24 8.96 -25.86 -19.78
CA TYR A 24 10.09 -24.93 -19.73
C TYR A 24 10.70 -24.91 -18.33
N PHE A 25 12.00 -24.61 -18.25
CA PHE A 25 12.80 -24.66 -17.01
C PHE A 25 12.30 -23.76 -15.85
N LEU A 26 11.46 -22.77 -16.14
CA LEU A 26 10.83 -21.91 -15.12
C LEU A 26 9.44 -22.40 -14.71
N THR A 27 8.78 -23.25 -15.52
CA THR A 27 7.40 -23.66 -15.27
C THR A 27 7.31 -24.45 -13.96
N ARG A 28 6.51 -23.93 -13.02
CA ARG A 28 6.14 -24.56 -11.75
C ARG A 28 4.65 -24.90 -11.70
N TYR A 29 3.86 -24.15 -12.45
CA TYR A 29 2.42 -24.37 -12.56
C TYR A 29 2.05 -24.54 -14.02
N LEU A 30 1.06 -25.39 -14.29
CA LEU A 30 0.54 -25.63 -15.63
C LEU A 30 -0.96 -25.41 -15.62
N LEU A 31 -1.42 -24.53 -16.50
CA LEU A 31 -2.82 -24.34 -16.82
C LEU A 31 -3.14 -25.12 -18.10
N GLU A 32 -3.92 -26.18 -17.96
CA GLU A 32 -4.42 -26.96 -19.10
C GLU A 32 -5.77 -26.38 -19.55
N GLU A 33 -5.89 -26.07 -20.83
CA GLU A 33 -7.13 -25.60 -21.46
C GLU A 33 -7.72 -26.69 -22.35
N LYS A 34 -8.96 -27.12 -22.04
CA LYS A 34 -9.75 -28.07 -22.83
C LYS A 34 -11.07 -27.40 -23.21
N GLY A 35 -11.11 -26.82 -24.41
CA GLY A 35 -12.23 -25.96 -24.81
C GLY A 35 -12.37 -24.76 -23.88
N THR A 36 -13.46 -24.70 -23.11
CA THR A 36 -13.70 -23.65 -22.10
C THR A 36 -13.23 -24.04 -20.71
N GLU A 37 -12.97 -25.32 -20.46
CA GLU A 37 -12.58 -25.84 -19.15
C GLU A 37 -11.09 -25.59 -18.88
N LEU A 38 -10.78 -25.38 -17.61
CA LEU A 38 -9.43 -25.16 -17.10
C LEU A 38 -9.11 -26.16 -16.01
N THR A 39 -7.90 -26.69 -16.01
CA THR A 39 -7.37 -27.40 -14.84
C THR A 39 -6.00 -26.82 -14.49
N LEU A 40 -5.80 -26.52 -13.21
CA LEU A 40 -4.55 -25.96 -12.71
C LEU A 40 -3.76 -27.04 -11.98
N TYR A 41 -2.49 -27.17 -12.36
CA TYR A 41 -1.56 -28.12 -11.75
C TYR A 41 -0.33 -27.42 -11.19
N GLU A 42 0.19 -27.96 -10.10
CA GLU A 42 1.55 -27.76 -9.60
C GLU A 42 2.44 -28.90 -10.14
N LEU A 43 3.64 -28.55 -10.61
CA LEU A 43 4.55 -29.48 -11.25
C LEU A 43 5.87 -29.56 -10.48
N GLU A 44 6.37 -30.79 -10.31
CA GLU A 44 7.78 -31.02 -10.02
C GLU A 44 8.52 -31.40 -11.31
N THR A 45 9.71 -30.82 -11.51
CA THR A 45 10.50 -31.03 -12.73
C THR A 45 11.92 -31.48 -12.42
N ARG A 46 12.51 -32.28 -13.31
CA ARG A 46 13.89 -32.77 -13.23
C ARG A 46 14.63 -32.55 -14.55
N GLY A 47 15.95 -32.41 -14.44
CA GLY A 47 16.86 -32.30 -15.59
C GLY A 47 17.44 -30.90 -15.75
N GLU A 48 18.30 -30.76 -16.76
CA GLU A 48 19.02 -29.54 -17.08
C GLU A 48 18.61 -28.99 -18.46
N GLY A 49 18.90 -27.71 -18.71
CA GLY A 49 18.57 -27.04 -19.97
C GLY A 49 17.17 -26.41 -20.01
N ILE A 50 16.75 -26.02 -21.22
CA ILE A 50 15.54 -25.20 -21.44
C ILE A 50 14.24 -25.99 -21.18
N MET A 51 14.24 -27.30 -21.48
CA MET A 51 13.11 -28.19 -21.32
C MET A 51 13.41 -29.21 -20.23
N ARG A 52 12.56 -29.30 -19.21
CA ARG A 52 12.70 -30.23 -18.09
C ARG A 52 11.60 -31.28 -18.12
N ASP A 53 11.94 -32.48 -17.65
CA ASP A 53 10.98 -33.57 -17.55
C ASP A 53 10.09 -33.34 -16.33
N VAL A 54 8.78 -33.51 -16.49
CA VAL A 54 7.82 -33.47 -15.38
C VAL A 54 7.86 -34.82 -14.68
N VAL A 55 8.16 -34.80 -13.38
CA VAL A 55 8.32 -36.02 -12.57
C VAL A 55 7.18 -36.22 -11.59
N ASP A 56 6.47 -35.15 -11.23
CA ASP A 56 5.26 -35.22 -10.43
C ASP A 56 4.26 -34.14 -10.86
N VAL A 57 2.97 -34.43 -10.68
CA VAL A 57 1.85 -33.54 -11.03
C VAL A 57 0.82 -33.58 -9.92
N LYS A 58 0.53 -32.42 -9.35
CA LYS A 58 -0.51 -32.25 -8.34
C LYS A 58 -1.59 -31.32 -8.87
N VAL A 59 -2.85 -31.76 -8.86
CA VAL A 59 -3.98 -30.88 -9.17
C VAL A 59 -4.14 -29.87 -8.04
N LEU A 60 -4.18 -28.59 -8.38
CA LEU A 60 -4.50 -27.50 -7.45
C LEU A 60 -5.97 -27.11 -7.54
N ALA A 61 -6.53 -27.06 -8.74
CA ALA A 61 -7.94 -26.73 -8.95
C ALA A 61 -8.50 -27.41 -10.19
N GLU A 62 -9.70 -27.96 -10.04
CA GLU A 62 -10.50 -28.58 -11.09
C GLU A 62 -11.35 -27.54 -11.85
N PRO A 63 -11.91 -27.88 -13.03
CA PRO A 63 -12.66 -26.91 -13.86
C PRO A 63 -13.78 -26.15 -13.15
N GLN A 64 -14.51 -26.81 -12.26
CA GLN A 64 -15.58 -26.19 -11.49
C GLN A 64 -15.10 -25.22 -10.39
N GLU A 65 -13.81 -25.26 -10.05
CA GLU A 65 -13.20 -24.44 -9.00
C GLU A 65 -12.49 -23.19 -9.55
N ILE A 66 -12.41 -23.06 -10.88
CA ILE A 66 -11.66 -22.01 -11.59
C ILE A 66 -12.61 -21.09 -12.35
N VAL A 67 -12.38 -19.78 -12.23
CA VAL A 67 -12.97 -18.77 -13.11
C VAL A 67 -11.88 -17.97 -13.83
N ARG A 68 -12.16 -17.56 -15.07
CA ARG A 68 -11.31 -16.59 -15.79
C ARG A 68 -11.80 -15.18 -15.48
N TYR A 69 -10.88 -14.27 -15.23
CA TYR A 69 -11.18 -12.84 -15.16
C TYR A 69 -11.18 -12.25 -16.57
N ASP A 70 -12.29 -11.61 -16.94
CA ASP A 70 -12.59 -11.22 -18.33
C ASP A 70 -11.75 -10.03 -18.82
N LYS A 71 -11.20 -9.23 -17.91
CA LYS A 71 -10.45 -8.02 -18.22
C LYS A 71 -8.96 -8.26 -18.13
N GLU A 72 -8.21 -7.58 -18.98
CA GLU A 72 -6.76 -7.51 -18.84
C GLU A 72 -6.40 -6.68 -17.60
N VAL A 73 -5.38 -7.14 -16.87
CA VAL A 73 -4.92 -6.54 -15.62
C VAL A 73 -3.40 -6.35 -15.63
N ASP A 74 -2.91 -5.52 -14.73
CA ASP A 74 -1.48 -5.53 -14.40
C ASP A 74 -1.18 -6.77 -13.54
N ILE A 75 -0.69 -7.83 -14.19
CA ILE A 75 -0.38 -9.10 -13.53
C ILE A 75 0.81 -9.00 -12.55
N HIS A 76 1.48 -7.85 -12.48
CA HIS A 76 2.47 -7.59 -11.45
C HIS A 76 1.86 -6.99 -10.19
N ASN A 77 0.65 -6.41 -10.23
CA ASN A 77 -0.01 -5.84 -9.06
C ASN A 77 -0.61 -6.92 -8.15
N ARG A 78 0.23 -7.54 -7.32
CA ARG A 78 -0.17 -8.69 -6.48
C ARG A 78 -1.36 -8.39 -5.58
N ALA A 79 -1.39 -7.21 -4.96
CA ALA A 79 -2.49 -6.83 -4.06
C ALA A 79 -3.83 -6.78 -4.80
N GLU A 80 -3.87 -6.19 -6.00
CA GLU A 80 -5.09 -6.09 -6.81
C GLU A 80 -5.55 -7.46 -7.30
N LEU A 81 -4.64 -8.34 -7.74
CA LEU A 81 -4.99 -9.70 -8.13
C LEU A 81 -5.65 -10.48 -6.98
N VAL A 82 -5.10 -10.35 -5.77
CA VAL A 82 -5.64 -11.00 -4.56
C VAL A 82 -7.00 -10.42 -4.20
N GLU A 83 -7.17 -9.09 -4.26
CA GLU A 83 -8.46 -8.43 -4.02
C GLU A 83 -9.54 -8.90 -5.01
N ILE A 84 -9.22 -8.93 -6.31
CA ILE A 84 -10.15 -9.41 -7.34
C ILE A 84 -10.48 -10.88 -7.13
N ALA A 85 -9.47 -11.71 -6.88
CA ALA A 85 -9.67 -13.13 -6.65
C ALA A 85 -10.54 -13.40 -5.42
N HIS A 86 -10.28 -12.70 -4.30
CA HIS A 86 -11.07 -12.82 -3.08
C HIS A 86 -12.56 -12.48 -3.31
N MET A 87 -12.86 -11.47 -4.14
CA MET A 87 -14.24 -11.11 -4.48
C MET A 87 -14.95 -12.15 -5.35
N LEU A 88 -14.20 -12.90 -6.19
CA LEU A 88 -14.75 -13.85 -7.14
C LEU A 88 -14.77 -15.29 -6.61
N CYS A 89 -13.92 -15.61 -5.64
CA CYS A 89 -13.93 -16.89 -4.96
C CYS A 89 -15.11 -16.99 -4.00
N GLY A 90 -15.81 -18.13 -4.05
CA GLY A 90 -17.09 -18.37 -3.40
C GLY A 90 -17.84 -19.50 -4.13
N ASP A 91 -18.81 -20.13 -3.47
CA ASP A 91 -19.68 -21.15 -4.07
C ASP A 91 -18.94 -22.28 -4.82
N GLY A 92 -17.80 -22.72 -4.28
CA GLY A 92 -16.96 -23.78 -4.86
C GLY A 92 -15.82 -23.28 -5.75
N VAL A 93 -15.81 -22.00 -6.13
CA VAL A 93 -14.67 -21.37 -6.82
C VAL A 93 -13.59 -21.00 -5.81
N ASN A 94 -12.38 -21.50 -6.02
CA ASN A 94 -11.21 -21.19 -5.17
C ASN A 94 -10.05 -20.58 -5.98
N THR A 95 -10.18 -20.46 -7.31
CA THR A 95 -9.08 -20.01 -8.17
C THR A 95 -9.58 -19.03 -9.23
N VAL A 96 -8.83 -17.95 -9.43
CA VAL A 96 -9.06 -16.99 -10.51
C VAL A 96 -7.85 -16.92 -11.42
N VAL A 97 -8.07 -17.10 -12.72
CA VAL A 97 -7.05 -16.97 -13.77
C VAL A 97 -7.14 -15.59 -14.40
N PHE A 98 -6.00 -14.93 -14.50
CA PHE A 98 -5.85 -13.57 -15.02
C PHE A 98 -5.02 -13.57 -16.30
N LYS A 99 -5.35 -12.63 -17.19
CA LYS A 99 -4.55 -12.32 -18.38
C LYS A 99 -3.95 -10.94 -18.25
N GLY A 100 -2.64 -10.84 -18.43
CA GLY A 100 -1.92 -9.58 -18.47
C GLY A 100 -2.12 -8.84 -19.78
N MET A 101 -1.87 -7.52 -19.75
CA MET A 101 -1.83 -6.66 -20.93
C MET A 101 -0.82 -7.13 -21.99
N ASP A 102 0.23 -7.83 -21.56
CA ASP A 102 1.26 -8.42 -22.43
C ASP A 102 0.90 -9.85 -22.92
N GLY A 103 -0.29 -10.34 -22.57
CA GLY A 103 -0.80 -11.65 -22.95
C GLY A 103 -0.35 -12.80 -22.07
N HIS A 104 0.52 -12.59 -21.08
CA HIS A 104 0.89 -13.65 -20.14
C HIS A 104 -0.29 -13.99 -19.22
N ILE A 105 -0.33 -15.24 -18.76
CA ILE A 105 -1.35 -15.74 -17.85
C ILE A 105 -0.73 -15.91 -16.46
N THR A 106 -1.49 -15.54 -15.43
CA THR A 106 -1.21 -15.88 -14.04
C THR A 106 -2.50 -16.29 -13.33
N PHE A 107 -2.42 -16.67 -12.06
CA PHE A 107 -3.58 -17.01 -11.27
C PHE A 107 -3.41 -16.62 -9.81
N VAL A 108 -4.53 -16.57 -9.09
CA VAL A 108 -4.57 -16.58 -7.63
C VAL A 108 -5.42 -17.77 -7.21
N HIS A 109 -4.84 -18.67 -6.43
CA HIS A 109 -5.51 -19.85 -5.86
C HIS A 109 -5.63 -19.68 -4.35
N GLU A 110 -6.81 -19.98 -3.79
CA GLU A 110 -7.18 -19.79 -2.39
C GLU A 110 -6.80 -18.39 -1.86
N PRO A 111 -7.39 -17.30 -2.39
CA PRO A 111 -7.02 -15.93 -2.04
C PRO A 111 -7.20 -15.66 -0.55
N ASP A 112 -6.16 -15.09 0.06
CA ASP A 112 -6.12 -14.72 1.48
C ASP A 112 -5.91 -13.21 1.59
N ILE A 113 -7.00 -12.50 1.89
CA ILE A 113 -7.01 -11.04 1.97
C ILE A 113 -6.19 -10.52 3.16
N ASP A 114 -5.98 -11.34 4.18
CA ASP A 114 -5.27 -10.96 5.41
C ASP A 114 -3.75 -10.89 5.17
N GLN A 115 -3.24 -11.42 4.05
CA GLN A 115 -1.84 -11.24 3.64
C GLN A 115 -1.55 -9.86 3.03
N ILE A 116 -2.58 -9.06 2.75
CA ILE A 116 -2.39 -7.69 2.29
C ILE A 116 -2.12 -6.80 3.51
N LEU A 117 -0.90 -6.26 3.57
CA LEU A 117 -0.46 -5.37 4.63
C LEU A 117 -1.21 -4.05 4.58
N ASN A 118 -2.06 -3.80 5.57
CA ASN A 118 -2.70 -2.50 5.75
C ASN A 118 -1.70 -1.52 6.40
N ILE A 119 -1.37 -0.44 5.69
CA ILE A 119 -0.54 0.66 6.17
C ILE A 119 -1.43 1.88 6.43
N GLU A 120 -1.49 2.30 7.68
CA GLU A 120 -2.23 3.50 8.08
C GLU A 120 -1.49 4.77 7.65
N VAL A 121 -2.14 5.62 6.88
CA VAL A 121 -1.56 6.87 6.36
C VAL A 121 -2.09 8.04 7.17
N TYR A 122 -1.31 8.49 8.13
CA TYR A 122 -1.68 9.62 8.98
C TYR A 122 -1.27 10.96 8.36
N ASP A 123 -2.25 11.82 8.15
CA ASP A 123 -2.02 13.17 7.64
C ASP A 123 -3.09 14.16 8.16
N VAL A 124 -2.89 15.45 7.89
CA VAL A 124 -3.85 16.49 8.29
C VAL A 124 -4.53 17.10 7.07
N VAL A 125 -5.76 17.57 7.27
CA VAL A 125 -6.52 18.39 6.31
C VAL A 125 -7.25 19.51 7.06
N PRO A 126 -7.56 20.64 6.42
CA PRO A 126 -6.97 21.16 5.18
C PRO A 126 -5.44 21.42 5.29
N PRO A 127 -4.73 21.59 4.17
CA PRO A 127 -5.25 21.78 2.81
C PRO A 127 -5.75 20.47 2.20
N HIS A 128 -6.66 20.59 1.23
CA HIS A 128 -7.05 19.47 0.39
C HIS A 128 -6.35 19.57 -0.98
N PRO A 129 -5.89 18.44 -1.55
CA PRO A 129 -5.90 17.10 -0.97
C PRO A 129 -4.88 16.95 0.17
N SER A 130 -5.04 15.94 1.02
CA SER A 130 -3.95 15.50 1.91
C SER A 130 -2.80 15.02 1.01
N MET A 131 -1.67 15.72 1.08
CA MET A 131 -0.57 15.48 0.14
C MET A 131 0.08 14.10 0.30
N LEU A 132 0.13 13.54 1.52
CA LEU A 132 0.70 12.20 1.71
C LEU A 132 -0.20 11.13 1.08
N VAL A 133 -1.51 11.18 1.36
CA VAL A 133 -2.49 10.26 0.77
C VAL A 133 -2.53 10.42 -0.75
N TYR A 134 -2.51 11.65 -1.25
CA TYR A 134 -2.50 11.94 -2.68
C TYR A 134 -1.31 11.29 -3.39
N TRP A 135 -0.09 11.49 -2.87
CA TRP A 135 1.10 10.93 -3.51
C TRP A 135 1.17 9.42 -3.42
N LEU A 136 0.79 8.81 -2.29
CA LEU A 136 0.71 7.35 -2.17
C LEU A 136 -0.29 6.75 -3.16
N SER A 137 -1.45 7.39 -3.36
CA SER A 137 -2.42 6.98 -4.38
C SER A 137 -1.82 7.06 -5.78
N LYS A 138 -1.16 8.17 -6.13
CA LYS A 138 -0.53 8.34 -7.45
C LYS A 138 0.61 7.36 -7.71
N LEU A 139 1.38 7.04 -6.68
CA LEU A 139 2.43 6.02 -6.78
C LEU A 139 1.85 4.61 -6.93
N LYS A 140 0.77 4.29 -6.21
CA LYS A 140 0.05 3.03 -6.38
C LYS A 140 -0.53 2.91 -7.80
N GLU A 141 -1.18 3.95 -8.31
CA GLU A 141 -1.69 4.02 -9.69
C GLU A 141 -0.58 3.84 -10.74
N ALA A 142 0.64 4.30 -10.44
CA ALA A 142 1.80 4.16 -11.31
C ALA A 142 2.52 2.80 -11.19
N GLY A 143 2.01 1.88 -10.37
CA GLY A 143 2.58 0.55 -10.16
C GLY A 143 3.83 0.51 -9.26
N ALA A 144 4.10 1.59 -8.51
CA ALA A 144 5.31 1.70 -7.69
C ALA A 144 5.38 0.70 -6.52
N PHE A 145 4.27 0.01 -6.23
CA PHE A 145 4.14 -0.94 -5.13
C PHE A 145 3.64 -2.30 -5.59
N ASN A 146 3.68 -2.60 -6.89
CA ASN A 146 3.12 -3.83 -7.44
C ASN A 146 3.80 -5.10 -6.89
N ASP A 147 5.09 -5.01 -6.59
CA ASP A 147 5.91 -6.07 -6.01
C ASP A 147 5.65 -6.31 -4.51
N VAL A 148 4.87 -5.45 -3.84
CA VAL A 148 4.52 -5.60 -2.42
C VAL A 148 2.99 -5.65 -2.22
N MET A 149 2.52 -6.52 -1.32
CA MET A 149 1.07 -6.67 -1.06
C MET A 149 0.62 -5.65 -0.02
N VAL A 150 0.42 -4.39 -0.43
CA VAL A 150 0.06 -3.29 0.49
C VAL A 150 -1.27 -2.62 0.15
N ARG A 151 -1.97 -2.18 1.20
CA ARG A 151 -3.15 -1.32 1.13
C ARG A 151 -2.98 -0.11 2.04
N PHE A 152 -3.21 1.08 1.50
CA PHE A 152 -3.12 2.32 2.27
C PHE A 152 -4.47 2.68 2.88
N ILE A 153 -4.50 2.93 4.19
CA ILE A 153 -5.70 3.28 4.95
C ILE A 153 -5.57 4.72 5.45
N PRO A 154 -6.25 5.71 4.83
CA PRO A 154 -6.17 7.10 5.28
C PRO A 154 -6.69 7.31 6.70
N ARG A 155 -5.89 7.97 7.54
CA ARG A 155 -6.21 8.42 8.90
C ARG A 155 -6.02 9.94 8.97
N LEU A 156 -7.05 10.68 8.56
CA LEU A 156 -6.95 12.14 8.40
C LEU A 156 -7.45 12.89 9.64
N VAL A 157 -6.63 13.81 10.15
CA VAL A 157 -7.02 14.76 11.20
C VAL A 157 -7.56 16.03 10.53
N ASN A 158 -8.82 16.37 10.80
CA ASN A 158 -9.42 17.60 10.31
C ASN A 158 -9.13 18.77 11.26
N LEU A 159 -8.21 19.65 10.89
CA LEU A 159 -7.78 20.79 11.69
C LEU A 159 -8.92 21.79 11.97
N LYS A 160 -9.93 21.88 11.10
CA LYS A 160 -11.10 22.74 11.34
C LYS A 160 -11.92 22.29 12.55
N GLN A 161 -11.93 20.99 12.85
CA GLN A 161 -12.65 20.46 14.01
C GLN A 161 -11.97 20.80 15.34
N LEU A 162 -10.71 21.25 15.29
CA LEU A 162 -9.92 21.65 16.45
C LEU A 162 -10.04 23.15 16.74
N GLU A 163 -10.66 23.92 15.84
CA GLU A 163 -10.82 25.37 15.92
C GLU A 163 -11.65 25.82 17.12
N SER A 164 -11.22 26.93 17.69
CA SER A 164 -11.95 27.71 18.70
C SER A 164 -11.71 29.21 18.50
N PRO A 165 -12.40 30.11 19.22
CA PRO A 165 -12.04 31.53 19.22
C PRO A 165 -10.55 31.73 19.48
N HIS A 166 -9.95 32.72 18.79
CA HIS A 166 -8.52 33.04 18.86
C HIS A 166 -7.56 31.91 18.43
N THR A 167 -8.02 31.02 17.54
CA THR A 167 -7.15 30.01 16.92
C THR A 167 -6.09 30.67 16.03
N VAL A 168 -4.87 30.16 16.08
CA VAL A 168 -3.79 30.47 15.14
C VAL A 168 -3.23 29.17 14.56
N PHE A 169 -2.85 29.21 13.29
CA PHE A 169 -2.23 28.07 12.60
C PHE A 169 -0.76 28.35 12.22
N PRO A 170 0.11 27.33 12.12
CA PRO A 170 1.51 27.55 11.79
C PRO A 170 1.76 28.17 10.41
N CYS A 171 0.94 27.84 9.40
CA CYS A 171 1.24 28.14 8.01
C CYS A 171 0.03 28.67 7.24
N SER A 172 0.27 29.72 6.47
CA SER A 172 -0.70 30.36 5.57
C SER A 172 -1.10 29.50 4.36
N ALA A 173 -0.28 28.51 4.00
CA ALA A 173 -0.59 27.51 2.97
C ALA A 173 -1.52 26.37 3.45
N SER A 174 -1.99 26.42 4.70
CA SER A 174 -2.85 25.39 5.29
C SER A 174 -4.27 25.35 4.71
N GLY A 175 -4.68 26.37 3.95
CA GLY A 175 -6.08 26.51 3.51
C GLY A 175 -7.07 26.81 4.64
N LEU A 176 -6.56 27.22 5.82
CA LEU A 176 -7.35 27.65 6.97
C LEU A 176 -7.54 29.16 6.96
N SER A 177 -8.33 29.68 7.89
CA SER A 177 -8.47 31.12 8.08
C SER A 177 -7.35 31.69 8.96
N PRO A 178 -6.90 32.93 8.71
CA PRO A 178 -5.92 33.60 9.56
C PRO A 178 -6.45 33.78 11.00
N PRO A 179 -5.57 34.01 11.98
CA PRO A 179 -4.14 34.33 11.84
C PRO A 179 -3.21 33.11 11.62
N PHE A 180 -2.06 33.36 10.98
CA PHE A 180 -0.98 32.39 10.78
C PHE A 180 0.36 32.82 11.41
N LEU A 181 1.12 31.88 11.99
CA LEU A 181 2.44 32.17 12.59
C LEU A 181 3.50 32.62 11.58
N ASP A 182 3.46 32.09 10.34
CA ASP A 182 4.42 32.40 9.28
C ASP A 182 4.18 33.77 8.61
N ARG A 183 3.03 34.41 8.84
CA ARG A 183 2.59 35.60 8.10
C ARG A 183 2.11 36.74 8.97
N ASP A 184 1.26 36.44 9.95
CA ASP A 184 0.50 37.46 10.69
C ASP A 184 1.14 37.77 12.04
N ARG A 185 0.94 38.99 12.53
CA ARG A 185 1.40 39.40 13.88
C ARG A 185 0.32 39.12 14.92
N LEU A 186 0.70 38.43 15.99
CA LEU A 186 -0.18 38.17 17.11
C LEU A 186 -0.09 39.30 18.15
N LYS A 187 -1.24 39.65 18.76
CA LYS A 187 -1.34 40.75 19.74
C LYS A 187 -2.11 40.40 21.00
N ALA A 188 -2.73 39.23 21.06
CA ALA A 188 -3.60 38.79 22.14
C ALA A 188 -3.35 37.30 22.42
N PRO A 189 -3.81 36.76 23.56
CA PRO A 189 -3.75 35.33 23.82
C PRO A 189 -4.39 34.51 22.71
N VAL A 190 -3.79 33.35 22.39
CA VAL A 190 -4.21 32.50 21.27
C VAL A 190 -4.23 31.01 21.63
N LYS A 191 -5.02 30.24 20.90
CA LYS A 191 -4.91 28.78 20.82
C LYS A 191 -4.12 28.43 19.55
N LEU A 192 -2.94 27.84 19.68
CA LEU A 192 -2.20 27.30 18.55
C LEU A 192 -2.70 25.89 18.22
N ILE A 193 -3.15 25.67 16.99
CA ILE A 193 -3.36 24.31 16.45
C ILE A 193 -2.15 24.00 15.58
N GLY A 194 -1.18 23.27 16.13
CA GLY A 194 0.16 23.17 15.55
C GLY A 194 0.98 22.03 16.13
N CYS A 195 1.92 21.50 15.35
CA CYS A 195 2.89 20.52 15.85
C CYS A 195 3.93 21.15 16.79
N ASP A 196 4.86 20.34 17.31
CA ASP A 196 5.95 20.80 18.19
C ASP A 196 6.77 21.95 17.60
N THR A 197 6.99 21.95 16.29
CA THR A 197 7.67 23.06 15.60
C THR A 197 6.87 24.35 15.68
N GLY A 198 5.55 24.30 15.51
CA GLY A 198 4.68 25.47 15.69
C GLY A 198 4.75 26.00 17.13
N ARG A 199 4.77 25.11 18.13
CA ARG A 199 4.94 25.48 19.54
C ARG A 199 6.26 26.19 19.80
N GLU A 200 7.36 25.70 19.25
CA GLU A 200 8.67 26.34 19.38
C GLU A 200 8.70 27.71 18.71
N VAL A 201 8.14 27.85 17.50
CA VAL A 201 8.01 29.13 16.81
C VAL A 201 7.19 30.12 17.64
N MET A 202 6.06 29.68 18.21
CA MET A 202 5.23 30.52 19.08
C MET A 202 6.01 31.04 20.29
N ARG A 203 6.79 30.17 20.95
CA ARG A 203 7.62 30.55 22.11
C ARG A 203 8.75 31.51 21.74
N ALA A 204 9.40 31.30 20.60
CA ALA A 204 10.52 32.11 20.15
C ALA A 204 10.08 33.51 19.67
N MET A 205 9.00 33.57 18.88
CA MET A 205 8.52 34.82 18.27
C MET A 205 7.62 35.63 19.19
N TYR A 206 6.90 34.97 20.10
CA TYR A 206 5.89 35.58 20.96
C TYR A 206 6.03 35.16 22.43
N PRO A 207 7.21 35.33 23.06
CA PRO A 207 7.46 34.87 24.44
C PRO A 207 6.54 35.50 25.49
N HIS A 208 5.95 36.65 25.18
CA HIS A 208 5.07 37.40 26.08
C HIS A 208 3.57 37.15 25.83
N ILE A 209 3.20 36.39 24.79
CA ILE A 209 1.80 36.11 24.46
C ILE A 209 1.41 34.78 25.11
N PRO A 210 0.44 34.78 26.06
CA PRO A 210 -0.11 33.54 26.60
C PRO A 210 -0.73 32.69 25.49
N HIS A 211 -0.43 31.38 25.49
CA HIS A 211 -0.96 30.47 24.48
C HIS A 211 -1.21 29.07 25.02
N THR A 212 -2.22 28.41 24.45
CA THR A 212 -2.44 26.97 24.57
C THR A 212 -2.07 26.29 23.25
N VAL A 213 -1.79 24.98 23.30
CA VAL A 213 -1.42 24.22 22.09
C VAL A 213 -2.27 22.97 21.98
N GLU A 214 -2.99 22.87 20.87
CA GLU A 214 -3.60 21.63 20.38
C GLU A 214 -2.64 21.01 19.35
N SER A 215 -2.02 19.89 19.71
CA SER A 215 -0.97 19.29 18.88
C SER A 215 -1.53 18.27 17.89
N PHE A 216 -1.13 18.38 16.63
CA PHE A 216 -1.23 17.31 15.64
C PHE A 216 0.14 16.65 15.35
N CYS A 217 1.15 16.88 16.19
CA CYS A 217 2.46 16.25 16.02
C CYS A 217 2.34 14.73 16.22
N PRO A 218 2.77 13.88 15.27
CA PRO A 218 2.66 12.42 15.41
C PRO A 218 3.32 11.89 16.70
N PHE A 219 4.33 12.58 17.22
CA PHE A 219 5.09 12.16 18.41
C PHE A 219 4.51 12.64 19.75
N SER A 220 3.50 13.50 19.75
CA SER A 220 3.09 14.22 20.97
C SER A 220 1.58 14.30 21.17
N THR A 221 0.80 13.55 20.41
CA THR A 221 -0.66 13.67 20.38
C THR A 221 -1.33 12.32 20.37
N GLU A 222 -2.51 12.24 21.01
CA GLU A 222 -3.38 11.07 20.96
C GLU A 222 -4.21 11.03 19.66
N LEU A 223 -4.23 12.13 18.88
CA LEU A 223 -4.83 12.14 17.54
C LEU A 223 -4.14 11.16 16.57
N TYR A 224 -2.92 10.72 16.91
CA TYR A 224 -2.13 9.75 16.16
C TYR A 224 -2.01 8.47 17.02
N ALA A 225 -3.02 7.62 16.94
CA ALA A 225 -3.08 6.34 17.63
C ALA A 225 -3.05 5.20 16.59
N PRO A 226 -1.87 4.84 16.05
CA PRO A 226 -1.76 3.74 15.10
C PRO A 226 -2.23 2.44 15.74
N SER A 227 -2.91 1.62 14.95
CA SER A 227 -3.34 0.26 15.31
C SER A 227 -2.55 -0.82 14.58
N GLY A 228 -1.68 -0.42 13.65
CA GLY A 228 -0.82 -1.26 12.84
C GLY A 228 0.32 -0.46 12.21
N PRO A 229 1.00 -1.03 11.21
CA PRO A 229 2.03 -0.33 10.45
C PRO A 229 1.52 1.00 9.91
N PHE A 230 2.32 2.06 10.03
CA PHE A 230 1.86 3.40 9.66
C PHE A 230 2.91 4.24 8.93
N ILE A 231 2.45 5.26 8.22
CA ILE A 231 3.28 6.31 7.66
C ILE A 231 2.70 7.67 8.03
N ALA A 232 3.54 8.60 8.48
CA ALA A 232 3.14 9.95 8.88
C ALA A 232 4.19 10.98 8.44
N ARG A 233 3.89 12.28 8.61
CA ARG A 233 4.79 13.38 8.19
C ARG A 233 5.40 14.17 9.35
N CYS A 234 6.65 14.59 9.18
CA CYS A 234 7.32 15.54 10.09
C CYS A 234 8.15 16.58 9.32
N CYS A 235 8.15 17.84 9.76
CA CYS A 235 8.92 18.91 9.10
C CYS A 235 10.38 18.97 9.56
N ARG A 236 10.70 18.17 10.58
CA ARG A 236 12.04 18.02 11.12
C ARG A 236 12.69 16.79 10.50
N ARG A 237 13.64 17.01 9.59
CA ARG A 237 14.29 15.93 8.84
C ARG A 237 15.03 14.96 9.75
N GLU A 238 15.55 15.44 10.89
CA GLU A 238 16.19 14.63 11.93
C GLU A 238 15.22 13.68 12.68
N ARG A 239 13.90 13.87 12.52
CA ARG A 239 12.85 12.98 13.04
C ARG A 239 12.24 12.08 11.96
N CYS A 240 12.74 12.13 10.73
CA CYS A 240 12.29 11.28 9.63
C CYS A 240 13.06 9.95 9.61
N GLY A 241 12.44 8.90 9.04
CA GLY A 241 12.97 7.54 9.02
C GLY A 241 12.05 6.55 9.76
N PRO A 242 12.53 5.31 9.98
CA PRO A 242 11.83 4.32 10.79
C PRO A 242 11.49 4.86 12.19
N ALA A 243 10.28 4.58 12.66
CA ALA A 243 9.76 5.07 13.92
C ALA A 243 8.89 4.02 14.61
N ARG A 244 8.67 4.21 15.91
CA ARG A 244 7.67 3.46 16.68
C ARG A 244 6.78 4.42 17.45
N ILE A 245 5.47 4.30 17.25
CA ILE A 245 4.44 5.09 17.94
C ILE A 245 3.39 4.11 18.44
N GLY A 246 3.02 4.19 19.72
CA GLY A 246 2.02 3.28 20.31
C GLY A 246 2.43 1.79 20.27
N GLY A 247 3.72 1.47 20.13
CA GLY A 247 4.21 0.09 19.97
C GLY A 247 4.23 -0.42 18.52
N HIS A 248 3.61 0.30 17.59
CA HIS A 248 3.55 -0.07 16.18
C HIS A 248 4.75 0.47 15.40
N VAL A 249 5.23 -0.31 14.44
CA VAL A 249 6.28 0.11 13.49
C VAL A 249 5.69 1.10 12.50
N GLY A 250 6.45 2.10 12.12
CA GLY A 250 6.05 3.01 11.06
C GLY A 250 7.22 3.75 10.46
N TYR A 251 6.91 4.63 9.51
CA TYR A 251 7.89 5.47 8.86
C TYR A 251 7.44 6.93 8.88
N ILE A 252 8.36 7.83 9.22
CA ILE A 252 8.12 9.27 9.22
C ILE A 252 8.81 9.88 8.01
N VAL A 253 8.04 10.48 7.11
CA VAL A 253 8.57 11.16 5.93
C VAL A 253 8.53 12.68 6.11
N HIS A 254 9.38 13.38 5.37
CA HIS A 254 9.41 14.83 5.42
C HIS A 254 8.17 15.46 4.76
N TRP A 255 7.74 16.67 5.15
CA TRP A 255 6.61 17.35 4.48
C TRP A 255 6.87 17.64 2.99
N GLY A 256 8.13 17.87 2.65
CA GLY A 256 8.63 18.03 1.29
C GLY A 256 9.35 16.79 0.76
N VAL A 257 8.91 15.58 1.17
CA VAL A 257 9.48 14.32 0.68
C VAL A 257 9.30 14.18 -0.84
N HIS A 258 10.32 13.69 -1.53
CA HIS A 258 10.22 13.34 -2.94
C HIS A 258 9.57 11.95 -3.12
N GLN A 259 9.02 11.69 -4.31
CA GLN A 259 8.33 10.44 -4.62
C GLN A 259 9.24 9.21 -4.44
N CYS A 260 10.52 9.30 -4.81
CA CYS A 260 11.47 8.20 -4.60
C CYS A 260 11.67 7.86 -3.11
N GLU A 261 11.85 8.88 -2.25
CA GLU A 261 11.96 8.70 -0.80
C GLU A 261 10.67 8.09 -0.22
N LEU A 262 9.50 8.41 -0.78
CA LEU A 262 8.22 7.83 -0.36
C LEU A 262 8.08 6.35 -0.78
N ILE A 263 8.57 5.99 -1.96
CA ILE A 263 8.65 4.59 -2.41
C ILE A 263 9.55 3.81 -1.45
N GLU A 264 10.76 4.30 -1.21
CA GLU A 264 11.73 3.69 -0.30
C GLU A 264 11.17 3.51 1.12
N ALA A 265 10.43 4.49 1.64
CA ALA A 265 9.78 4.41 2.94
C ALA A 265 8.79 3.24 3.03
N VAL A 266 7.95 3.05 2.01
CA VAL A 266 6.98 1.94 1.98
C VAL A 266 7.70 0.59 1.88
N HIS A 267 8.68 0.43 0.99
CA HIS A 267 9.43 -0.83 0.89
C HIS A 267 10.23 -1.14 2.16
N THR A 268 10.77 -0.12 2.83
CA THR A 268 11.46 -0.30 4.11
C THR A 268 10.48 -0.78 5.17
N LEU A 269 9.31 -0.14 5.27
CA LEU A 269 8.27 -0.53 6.22
C LEU A 269 7.79 -1.97 5.98
N VAL A 270 7.57 -2.37 4.72
CA VAL A 270 7.16 -3.74 4.36
C VAL A 270 8.21 -4.79 4.78
N LYS A 271 9.50 -4.46 4.78
CA LYS A 271 10.57 -5.38 5.20
C LYS A 271 10.71 -5.49 6.73
N GLU A 272 10.18 -4.52 7.48
CA GLU A 272 10.29 -4.47 8.94
C GLU A 272 9.12 -5.14 9.68
N VAL A 273 8.03 -5.43 8.97
CA VAL A 273 6.82 -6.09 9.50
C VAL A 273 6.85 -7.57 9.14
#